data_AF-A0A9D5K5K9-F1
#
_entry.id   AF-A0A9D5K5K9-F1
#
_cell.length_a   1.000
_cell.length_b   1.000
_cell.length_c   1.000
_cell.angle_alpha   90.00
_cell.angle_beta   90.00
_cell.angle_gamma   90.00
#
_symmetry.space_group_name_H-M   'P 1'
#
loop_
_entity.id
_entity.type
_entity.pdbx_description
1 polymer ?
#
loop_
_entity_poly.entity_id
_entity_poly.type
_entity_poly.pdbx_seq_one_letter_code
_entity_poly.pdbx_strand_id
1 'polypeptide(L)'
;YRRLGIASLKIEGRMRSAEYVHTVVSAFRKALDDPELTEEAREELRMDFGRRKTSLFLTGTQSAEVIEPNRAAGTGFELGMVRGADKEWVTLDTQEEIGVGDRVRFHTPDGSEGKAAKVQEVGGTRKGGLKIKIPADTGHRVGDRVYLIATHRGLPPGLRKKRIEVRPVRFRDTAPHARRILNDLNKRSARKKQAGKARLFLRADTLQWLRVFGAAPSDGVVLSAERRELERLTHDRPLLQAWRKRLEISLPPFIPEAELEPWRKVIRALREQGIHRWVCGHIGQIAMFNKKDQCRADTSVWCINRATHSALMDVGFAAVSVSPEDDILNVRAWAEPQCYFTLFSLVPLFISRIAPPLPPHAELTDSRDEPFFIERRHGLYYTIAARPLCLTHRRDNLLRTGIHRFVLDFSFLKPHKKLLKNVLDHYNRKVKIQGTTVFNHKAGLR
;
A
#
# COMPACT_ATOMS: atom_id res chain seq x y z
N TYR A 1 27.32 0.37 -5.97
CA TYR A 1 26.45 -0.20 -4.92
C TYR A 1 27.22 -0.59 -3.64
N ARG A 2 28.38 -1.29 -3.71
CA ARG A 2 29.16 -1.68 -2.50
C ARG A 2 29.55 -0.52 -1.59
N ARG A 3 30.01 0.60 -2.15
CA ARG A 3 30.30 1.84 -1.39
C ARG A 3 29.08 2.43 -0.66
N LEU A 4 27.86 2.09 -1.10
CA LEU A 4 26.60 2.52 -0.48
C LEU A 4 26.10 1.52 0.59
N GLY A 5 26.87 0.48 0.91
CA GLY A 5 26.45 -0.55 1.89
C GLY A 5 25.34 -1.48 1.41
N ILE A 6 25.03 -1.50 0.10
CA ILE A 6 23.99 -2.37 -0.46
C ILE A 6 24.51 -3.81 -0.52
N ALA A 7 23.91 -4.70 0.27
CA ALA A 7 24.27 -6.11 0.35
C ALA A 7 23.61 -6.99 -0.73
N SER A 8 22.45 -6.59 -1.25
CA SER A 8 21.71 -7.36 -2.25
C SER A 8 20.87 -6.47 -3.15
N LEU A 9 20.73 -6.86 -4.42
CA LEU A 9 19.74 -6.32 -5.34
C LEU A 9 18.62 -7.35 -5.51
N LYS A 10 17.37 -6.87 -5.52
CA LYS A 10 16.19 -7.71 -5.75
C LYS A 10 15.63 -7.41 -7.13
N ILE A 11 15.47 -8.45 -7.94
CA ILE A 11 14.67 -8.42 -9.17
C ILE A 11 13.30 -9.02 -8.82
N GLU A 12 12.22 -8.32 -9.14
CA GLU A 12 10.85 -8.74 -8.85
C GLU A 12 10.05 -8.88 -10.15
N GLY A 13 9.27 -9.94 -10.26
CA GLY A 13 8.37 -10.18 -11.39
C GLY A 13 7.57 -11.45 -11.21
N ARG A 14 6.25 -11.33 -11.04
CA ARG A 14 5.35 -12.49 -10.93
C ARG A 14 5.06 -13.06 -12.32
N MET A 15 5.14 -14.39 -12.45
CA MET A 15 4.73 -15.15 -13.66
C MET A 15 5.42 -14.69 -14.96
N ARG A 16 6.70 -14.31 -14.88
CA ARG A 16 7.51 -13.92 -16.05
C ARG A 16 8.09 -15.16 -16.75
N SER A 17 8.30 -15.05 -18.06
CA SER A 17 8.89 -16.14 -18.85
C SER A 17 10.38 -16.31 -18.55
N ALA A 18 10.95 -17.45 -18.95
CA ALA A 18 12.38 -17.70 -18.75
C ALA A 18 13.25 -16.71 -19.54
N GLU A 19 12.79 -16.30 -20.72
CA GLU A 19 13.44 -15.30 -21.58
C GLU A 19 13.50 -13.94 -20.89
N TYR A 20 12.38 -13.47 -20.30
CA TYR A 20 12.36 -12.23 -19.52
C TYR A 20 13.37 -12.27 -18.35
N VAL A 21 13.36 -13.37 -17.59
CA VAL A 21 14.28 -13.52 -16.44
C VAL A 21 15.73 -13.51 -16.91
N HIS A 22 16.04 -14.22 -17.99
CA HIS A 22 17.38 -14.20 -18.58
C HIS A 22 17.78 -12.78 -18.99
N THR A 23 16.97 -12.07 -19.77
CA THR A 23 17.28 -10.70 -20.23
C THR A 23 17.57 -9.76 -19.07
N VAL A 24 16.70 -9.73 -18.05
CA VAL A 24 16.87 -8.82 -16.91
C VAL A 24 18.10 -9.20 -16.09
N VAL A 25 18.29 -10.49 -15.76
CA VAL A 25 19.43 -10.92 -14.94
C VAL A 25 20.74 -10.71 -15.68
N SER A 26 20.82 -11.05 -16.97
CA SER A 26 22.01 -10.87 -17.79
C SER A 26 22.40 -9.40 -17.91
N ALA A 27 21.44 -8.49 -18.16
CA ALA A 27 21.69 -7.06 -18.20
C ALA A 27 22.23 -6.52 -16.86
N PHE A 28 21.62 -6.90 -15.73
CA PHE A 28 22.13 -6.50 -14.41
C PHE A 28 23.50 -7.10 -14.11
N ARG A 29 23.76 -8.36 -14.48
CA ARG A 29 25.09 -8.98 -14.31
C ARG A 29 26.15 -8.30 -15.14
N LYS A 30 25.86 -8.03 -16.42
CA LYS A 30 26.72 -7.28 -17.34
C LYS A 30 27.14 -5.96 -16.72
N ALA A 31 26.19 -5.12 -16.28
CA ALA A 31 26.48 -3.83 -15.65
C ALA A 31 27.18 -3.90 -14.27
N LEU A 32 26.99 -5.00 -13.52
CA LEU A 32 27.62 -5.18 -12.20
C LEU A 32 29.04 -5.73 -12.29
N ASP A 33 29.28 -6.60 -13.27
CA ASP A 33 30.56 -7.28 -13.50
C ASP A 33 31.50 -6.40 -14.32
N ASP A 34 30.96 -5.63 -15.26
CA ASP A 34 31.68 -4.64 -16.04
C ASP A 34 30.87 -3.33 -16.17
N PRO A 35 31.20 -2.29 -15.38
CA PRO A 35 30.53 -1.00 -15.46
C PRO A 35 30.62 -0.30 -16.83
N GLU A 36 31.60 -0.61 -17.67
CA GLU A 36 31.74 0.00 -19.01
C GLU A 36 30.60 -0.46 -19.94
N LEU A 37 30.04 -1.64 -19.70
CA LEU A 37 28.93 -2.22 -20.47
C LEU A 37 27.54 -1.76 -19.98
N THR A 38 27.47 -0.72 -19.14
CA THR A 38 26.20 -0.26 -18.55
C THR A 38 25.20 0.22 -19.61
N GLU A 39 25.66 0.91 -20.66
CA GLU A 39 24.75 1.44 -21.68
C GLU A 39 24.20 0.32 -22.57
N GLU A 40 25.03 -0.64 -22.96
CA GLU A 40 24.59 -1.85 -23.67
C GLU A 40 23.59 -2.65 -22.81
N ALA A 41 23.87 -2.83 -21.52
CA ALA A 41 22.95 -3.48 -20.59
C ALA A 41 21.61 -2.74 -20.47
N ARG A 42 21.60 -1.40 -20.57
CA ARG A 42 20.35 -0.62 -20.59
C ARG A 42 19.55 -0.88 -21.86
N GLU A 43 20.21 -0.92 -23.02
CA GLU A 43 19.56 -1.24 -24.29
C GLU A 43 18.93 -2.63 -24.27
N GLU A 44 19.66 -3.63 -23.76
CA GLU A 44 19.12 -4.98 -23.55
C GLU A 44 17.91 -4.98 -22.61
N LEU A 45 17.98 -4.22 -21.52
CA LEU A 45 16.90 -4.14 -20.54
C LEU A 45 15.64 -3.44 -21.09
N ARG A 46 15.75 -2.59 -22.11
CA ARG A 46 14.58 -2.00 -22.81
C ARG A 46 13.75 -3.07 -23.52
N MET A 47 14.38 -4.19 -23.89
CA MET A 47 13.72 -5.32 -24.54
C MET A 47 12.95 -6.22 -23.57
N ASP A 48 12.81 -5.83 -22.29
CA ASP A 48 11.98 -6.54 -21.31
C ASP A 48 10.47 -6.24 -21.47
N PHE A 49 10.10 -5.34 -22.40
CA PHE A 49 8.73 -4.89 -22.68
C PHE A 49 7.99 -4.35 -21.45
N GLY A 50 8.73 -3.93 -20.43
CA GLY A 50 8.20 -3.33 -19.22
C GLY A 50 7.83 -1.86 -19.41
N ARG A 51 7.40 -1.23 -18.31
CA ARG A 51 7.27 0.23 -18.25
C ARG A 51 8.64 0.89 -18.41
N ARG A 52 8.63 2.18 -18.75
CA ARG A 52 9.82 3.03 -18.77
C ARG A 52 10.58 2.85 -17.46
N LYS A 53 11.90 2.65 -17.56
CA LYS A 53 12.75 2.53 -16.37
C LYS A 53 12.89 3.91 -15.74
N THR A 54 12.64 4.01 -14.44
CA THR A 54 12.76 5.26 -13.70
C THR A 54 13.75 5.08 -12.55
N SER A 55 14.38 6.16 -12.14
CA SER A 55 15.20 6.18 -10.91
C SER A 55 14.34 6.08 -9.64
N LEU A 56 13.00 6.09 -9.76
CA LEU A 56 12.04 6.23 -8.67
C LEU A 56 12.46 7.35 -7.72
N PHE A 57 12.93 6.99 -6.53
CA PHE A 57 13.32 7.93 -5.47
C PHE A 57 14.83 8.06 -5.29
N LEU A 58 15.64 7.48 -6.17
CA LEU A 58 17.10 7.55 -6.07
C LEU A 58 17.65 8.96 -6.37
N THR A 59 16.98 9.73 -7.22
CA THR A 59 17.41 11.07 -7.63
C THR A 59 16.56 12.20 -7.04
N GLY A 60 15.54 11.89 -6.22
CA GLY A 60 14.67 12.89 -5.59
C GLY A 60 13.30 12.36 -5.20
N THR A 61 12.50 13.17 -4.51
CA THR A 61 11.14 12.81 -4.05
C THR A 61 10.04 13.13 -5.07
N GLN A 62 10.33 13.98 -6.05
CA GLN A 62 9.45 14.25 -7.18
C GLN A 62 9.93 13.45 -8.37
N SER A 63 9.17 12.42 -8.74
CA SER A 63 9.43 11.64 -9.94
C SER A 63 8.14 11.64 -10.75
N ALA A 64 7.93 12.73 -11.48
CA ALA A 64 6.78 12.91 -12.37
C ALA A 64 6.74 11.85 -13.48
N GLU A 65 7.88 11.21 -13.77
CA GLU A 65 8.02 10.16 -14.78
C GLU A 65 7.53 8.78 -14.32
N VAL A 66 7.19 8.59 -13.03
CA VAL A 66 6.76 7.26 -12.54
C VAL A 66 5.35 6.91 -12.97
N ILE A 67 4.49 7.92 -13.08
CA ILE A 67 3.11 7.77 -13.55
C ILE A 67 3.03 8.42 -14.93
N GLU A 68 2.67 7.63 -15.94
CA GLU A 68 2.41 8.10 -17.30
C GLU A 68 0.88 8.18 -17.50
N PRO A 69 0.22 9.29 -17.14
CA PRO A 69 -1.25 9.37 -17.07
C PRO A 69 -1.93 9.21 -18.44
N ASN A 70 -1.23 9.56 -19.52
CA ASN A 70 -1.76 9.54 -20.88
C ASN A 70 -1.39 8.26 -21.66
N ARG A 71 -0.78 7.27 -21.01
CA ARG A 71 -0.47 5.97 -21.63
C ARG A 71 -1.56 4.98 -21.23
N ALA A 72 -2.08 4.26 -22.23
CA ALA A 72 -3.03 3.18 -22.00
C ALA A 72 -2.49 2.18 -20.96
N ALA A 73 -3.39 1.67 -20.11
CA ALA A 73 -3.01 0.70 -19.09
C ALA A 73 -2.40 -0.53 -19.78
N GLY A 74 -1.23 -0.97 -19.32
CA GLY A 74 -0.58 -2.19 -19.84
C GLY A 74 0.95 -2.11 -19.90
N THR A 75 1.57 -3.25 -20.14
CA THR A 75 3.01 -3.39 -20.37
C THR A 75 3.25 -3.71 -21.84
N GLY A 76 4.24 -3.09 -22.45
CA GLY A 76 4.66 -3.40 -23.81
C GLY A 76 5.32 -2.22 -24.49
N PHE A 77 6.14 -2.50 -25.49
CA PHE A 77 6.76 -1.50 -26.34
C PHE A 77 5.76 -1.08 -27.43
N GLU A 78 5.49 0.21 -27.57
CA GLU A 78 4.48 0.69 -28.52
C GLU A 78 5.00 0.56 -29.95
N LEU A 79 4.30 -0.21 -30.76
CA LEU A 79 4.62 -0.41 -32.17
C LEU A 79 3.96 0.67 -33.04
N GLY A 80 2.80 1.18 -32.62
CA GLY A 80 2.06 2.22 -33.33
C GLY A 80 0.56 1.97 -33.33
N MET A 81 -0.16 2.65 -34.22
CA MET A 81 -1.61 2.58 -34.35
C MET A 81 -2.02 1.66 -35.50
N VAL A 82 -3.12 0.91 -35.34
CA VAL A 82 -3.74 0.11 -36.39
C VAL A 82 -4.27 1.04 -37.48
N ARG A 83 -3.69 0.95 -38.69
CA ARG A 83 -4.09 1.71 -39.88
C ARG A 83 -5.10 0.96 -40.75
N GLY A 84 -5.04 -0.37 -40.72
CA GLY A 84 -5.97 -1.25 -41.44
C GLY A 84 -6.11 -2.56 -40.68
N ALA A 85 -7.32 -3.11 -40.65
CA ALA A 85 -7.61 -4.37 -39.99
C ALA A 85 -8.61 -5.18 -40.82
N ASP A 86 -8.36 -6.48 -40.95
CA ASP A 86 -9.37 -7.48 -41.29
C ASP A 86 -9.57 -8.44 -40.11
N LYS A 87 -10.21 -9.60 -40.27
CA LYS A 87 -10.41 -10.51 -39.13
C LYS A 87 -9.11 -11.04 -38.56
N GLU A 88 -8.11 -11.32 -39.39
CA GLU A 88 -6.87 -12.00 -38.99
C GLU A 88 -5.63 -11.13 -39.19
N TRP A 89 -5.72 -10.06 -39.97
CA TRP A 89 -4.58 -9.22 -40.30
C TRP A 89 -4.72 -7.80 -39.80
N VAL A 90 -3.61 -7.31 -39.26
CA VAL A 90 -3.44 -5.94 -38.81
C VAL A 90 -2.32 -5.29 -39.61
N THR A 91 -2.56 -4.06 -40.07
CA THR A 91 -1.56 -3.20 -40.71
C THR A 91 -1.14 -2.09 -39.75
N LEU A 92 0.17 -1.96 -39.55
CA LEU A 92 0.81 -0.97 -38.70
C LEU A 92 1.77 -0.12 -39.52
N ASP A 93 1.90 1.14 -39.12
CA ASP A 93 2.97 2.01 -39.57
C ASP A 93 4.02 2.06 -38.46
N THR A 94 5.09 1.29 -38.63
CA THR A 94 6.14 1.10 -37.62
C THR A 94 7.48 0.82 -38.28
N GLN A 95 8.56 1.33 -37.68
CA GLN A 95 9.94 1.01 -38.07
C GLN A 95 10.52 -0.14 -37.23
N GLU A 96 9.72 -0.68 -36.31
CA GLU A 96 10.15 -1.65 -35.31
C GLU A 96 10.01 -3.07 -35.86
N GLU A 97 10.98 -3.93 -35.55
CA GLU A 97 10.97 -5.31 -36.03
C GLU A 97 9.99 -6.18 -35.21
N ILE A 98 9.12 -6.91 -35.92
CA ILE A 98 8.23 -7.91 -35.33
C ILE A 98 8.48 -9.25 -36.02
N GLY A 99 8.64 -10.30 -35.22
CA GLY A 99 8.83 -11.67 -35.67
C GLY A 99 7.60 -12.55 -35.53
N VAL A 100 7.57 -13.64 -36.31
CA VAL A 100 6.62 -14.74 -36.07
C VAL A 100 6.85 -15.32 -34.68
N GLY A 101 5.78 -15.47 -33.92
CA GLY A 101 5.80 -15.99 -32.57
C GLY A 101 5.83 -14.93 -31.46
N ASP A 102 6.11 -13.67 -31.80
CA ASP A 102 6.00 -12.55 -30.89
C ASP A 102 4.57 -12.39 -30.38
N ARG A 103 4.40 -11.77 -29.22
CA ARG A 103 3.08 -11.47 -28.65
C ARG A 103 2.84 -9.98 -28.68
N VAL A 104 1.70 -9.61 -29.23
CA VAL A 104 1.22 -8.23 -29.28
C VAL A 104 -0.07 -8.07 -28.46
N ARG A 105 -0.39 -6.85 -28.06
CA ARG A 105 -1.65 -6.49 -27.41
C ARG A 105 -2.21 -5.22 -28.02
N PHE A 106 -3.53 -5.18 -28.16
CA PHE A 106 -4.28 -4.06 -28.69
C PHE A 106 -4.91 -3.28 -27.55
N HIS A 107 -4.71 -1.98 -27.50
CA HIS A 107 -5.42 -1.10 -26.58
C HIS A 107 -6.35 -0.20 -27.37
N THR A 108 -7.58 -0.09 -26.90
CA THR A 108 -8.59 0.78 -27.50
C THR A 108 -8.26 2.25 -27.26
N PRO A 109 -8.84 3.20 -28.03
CA PRO A 109 -8.57 4.63 -27.86
C PRO A 109 -8.89 5.20 -26.47
N ASP A 110 -9.84 4.60 -25.74
CA ASP A 110 -10.18 4.93 -24.34
C ASP A 110 -9.23 4.29 -23.31
N GLY A 111 -8.20 3.56 -23.77
CA GLY A 111 -7.10 3.05 -22.94
C GLY A 111 -7.35 1.70 -22.29
N SER A 112 -8.43 0.99 -22.66
CA SER A 112 -8.73 -0.35 -22.13
C SER A 112 -7.78 -1.42 -22.69
N GLU A 113 -7.39 -2.39 -21.86
CA GLU A 113 -6.53 -3.51 -22.26
C GLU A 113 -7.32 -4.55 -23.08
N GLY A 114 -7.00 -4.69 -24.37
CA GLY A 114 -7.51 -5.76 -25.21
C GLY A 114 -6.75 -7.09 -25.04
N LYS A 115 -7.17 -8.10 -25.81
CA LYS A 115 -6.57 -9.44 -25.76
C LYS A 115 -5.14 -9.45 -26.30
N ALA A 116 -4.27 -10.22 -25.65
CA ALA A 116 -2.94 -10.52 -26.17
C ALA A 116 -3.02 -11.59 -27.28
N ALA A 117 -2.34 -11.34 -28.39
CA ALA A 117 -2.32 -12.18 -29.58
C ALA A 117 -0.90 -12.66 -29.89
N LYS A 118 -0.76 -13.89 -30.39
CA LYS A 118 0.52 -14.37 -30.93
C LYS A 118 0.57 -14.06 -32.43
N VAL A 119 1.66 -13.47 -32.90
CA VAL A 119 1.91 -13.21 -34.32
C VAL A 119 2.15 -14.56 -35.01
N GLN A 120 1.33 -14.85 -36.02
CA GLN A 120 1.37 -16.09 -36.80
C GLN A 120 2.20 -15.93 -38.07
N GLU A 121 2.07 -14.78 -38.73
CA GLU A 121 2.78 -14.44 -39.97
C GLU A 121 3.11 -12.94 -39.99
N VAL A 122 4.18 -12.57 -40.67
CA VAL A 122 4.61 -11.18 -40.86
C VAL A 122 4.81 -10.96 -42.37
N GLY A 123 4.27 -9.87 -42.88
CA GLY A 123 4.40 -9.45 -44.27
C GLY A 123 4.55 -7.93 -44.40
N GLY A 124 4.90 -7.47 -45.60
CA GLY A 124 4.99 -6.05 -45.93
C GLY A 124 3.77 -5.55 -46.69
N THR A 125 3.50 -4.25 -46.62
CA THR A 125 2.55 -3.57 -47.52
C THR A 125 3.29 -2.84 -48.63
N ARG A 126 2.61 -2.58 -49.75
CA ARG A 126 3.16 -1.84 -50.91
C ARG A 126 3.62 -0.40 -50.58
N LYS A 127 3.22 0.15 -49.43
CA LYS A 127 3.56 1.52 -48.97
C LYS A 127 4.55 1.53 -47.79
N GLY A 128 5.22 0.42 -47.49
CA GLY A 128 6.23 0.34 -46.42
C GLY A 128 5.68 0.11 -45.00
N GLY A 129 4.37 -0.06 -44.83
CA GLY A 129 3.76 -0.49 -43.56
C GLY A 129 3.91 -2.00 -43.32
N LEU A 130 3.92 -2.40 -42.05
CA LEU A 130 4.04 -3.78 -41.58
C LEU A 130 2.65 -4.43 -41.50
N LYS A 131 2.51 -5.65 -42.00
CA LYS A 131 1.27 -6.44 -41.90
C LYS A 131 1.52 -7.69 -41.06
N ILE A 132 0.76 -7.88 -39.98
CA ILE A 132 0.88 -9.05 -39.09
C ILE A 132 -0.41 -9.86 -39.08
N LYS A 133 -0.29 -11.19 -39.10
CA LYS A 133 -1.41 -12.11 -38.92
C LYS A 133 -1.52 -12.54 -37.46
N ILE A 134 -2.73 -12.52 -36.91
CA ILE A 134 -3.08 -12.80 -35.53
C ILE A 134 -4.39 -13.60 -35.46
N PRO A 135 -4.70 -14.28 -34.33
CA PRO A 135 -5.98 -14.95 -34.15
C PRO A 135 -7.19 -14.03 -34.34
N ALA A 136 -8.23 -14.55 -34.99
CA ALA A 136 -9.41 -13.79 -35.37
C ALA A 136 -10.25 -13.24 -34.19
N ASP A 137 -10.09 -13.80 -33.00
CA ASP A 137 -10.92 -13.51 -31.82
C ASP A 137 -10.33 -12.42 -30.92
N THR A 138 -9.36 -11.66 -31.44
CA THR A 138 -8.61 -10.63 -30.70
C THR A 138 -9.38 -9.33 -30.53
N GLY A 139 -10.43 -9.09 -31.35
CA GLY A 139 -11.33 -7.94 -31.22
C GLY A 139 -10.72 -6.59 -31.60
N HIS A 140 -9.59 -6.60 -32.30
CA HIS A 140 -8.84 -5.41 -32.73
C HIS A 140 -9.60 -4.59 -33.78
N ARG A 141 -9.35 -3.28 -33.81
CA ARG A 141 -10.01 -2.32 -34.71
C ARG A 141 -9.02 -1.27 -35.22
N VAL A 142 -9.38 -0.62 -36.33
CA VAL A 142 -8.65 0.56 -36.81
C VAL A 142 -8.70 1.64 -35.74
N GLY A 143 -7.55 2.26 -35.46
CA GLY A 143 -7.38 3.26 -34.40
C GLY A 143 -6.87 2.70 -33.07
N ASP A 144 -6.89 1.38 -32.86
CA ASP A 144 -6.28 0.76 -31.69
C ASP A 144 -4.76 0.98 -31.69
N ARG A 145 -4.16 1.09 -30.50
CA ARG A 145 -2.71 1.08 -30.33
C ARG A 145 -2.20 -0.35 -30.14
N VAL A 146 -1.09 -0.68 -30.77
CA VAL A 146 -0.47 -2.01 -30.70
C VAL A 146 0.81 -1.96 -29.90
N TYR A 147 0.92 -2.88 -28.95
CA TYR A 147 2.08 -3.02 -28.07
C TYR A 147 2.70 -4.39 -28.24
N LEU A 148 4.01 -4.46 -28.45
CA LEU A 148 4.81 -5.68 -28.36
C LEU A 148 5.02 -6.01 -26.88
N ILE A 149 4.50 -7.15 -26.43
CA ILE A 149 4.50 -7.53 -25.01
C ILE A 149 5.43 -8.70 -24.69
N ALA A 150 5.89 -9.43 -25.71
CA ALA A 150 6.94 -10.44 -25.61
C ALA A 150 7.50 -10.75 -26.99
N THR A 151 8.81 -11.02 -27.08
CA THR A 151 9.42 -11.56 -28.28
C THR A 151 9.70 -13.05 -28.16
N HIS A 152 9.61 -13.76 -29.28
CA HIS A 152 9.99 -15.16 -29.41
C HIS A 152 11.40 -15.26 -30.04
N ARG A 153 12.39 -14.62 -29.40
CA ARG A 153 13.80 -14.71 -29.82
C ARG A 153 14.50 -15.99 -29.31
N GLY A 154 13.83 -16.76 -28.46
CA GLY A 154 14.40 -17.95 -27.82
C GLY A 154 15.49 -17.61 -26.80
N LEU A 155 15.94 -18.61 -26.04
CA LEU A 155 17.11 -18.48 -25.19
C LEU A 155 18.39 -18.67 -26.02
N PRO A 156 19.51 -18.04 -25.65
CA PRO A 156 20.79 -18.23 -26.33
C PRO A 156 21.17 -19.72 -26.46
N PRO A 157 21.85 -20.12 -27.56
CA PRO A 157 22.38 -21.47 -27.71
C PRO A 157 23.24 -21.85 -26.50
N GLY A 158 22.98 -23.01 -25.88
CA GLY A 158 23.69 -23.48 -24.67
C GLY A 158 22.90 -23.30 -23.38
N LEU A 159 21.98 -22.33 -23.31
CA LEU A 159 20.90 -22.29 -22.32
C LEU A 159 19.78 -23.25 -22.76
N ARG A 160 20.11 -24.53 -22.93
CA ARG A 160 19.08 -25.56 -23.08
C ARG A 160 18.19 -25.45 -21.84
N LYS A 161 16.87 -25.58 -22.00
CA LYS A 161 15.99 -25.96 -20.89
C LYS A 161 16.58 -27.23 -20.32
N LYS A 162 17.46 -27.13 -19.32
CA LYS A 162 17.77 -28.26 -18.47
C LYS A 162 16.39 -28.60 -17.95
N ARG A 163 15.86 -29.76 -18.36
CA ARG A 163 14.80 -30.41 -17.58
C ARG A 163 15.50 -30.69 -16.26
N ILE A 164 15.53 -29.67 -15.40
CA ILE A 164 15.65 -29.91 -13.99
C ILE A 164 14.46 -30.81 -13.76
N GLU A 165 14.71 -32.03 -13.32
CA GLU A 165 13.67 -32.86 -12.75
C GLU A 165 13.23 -32.12 -11.49
N VAL A 166 12.45 -31.06 -11.68
CA VAL A 166 11.60 -30.50 -10.66
C VAL A 166 10.52 -31.55 -10.54
N ARG A 167 10.86 -32.71 -9.96
CA ARG A 167 9.91 -33.32 -9.05
C ARG A 167 9.51 -32.14 -8.20
N PRO A 168 8.26 -31.65 -8.30
CA PRO A 168 7.81 -30.65 -7.35
C PRO A 168 8.32 -31.17 -6.02
N VAL A 169 9.06 -30.35 -5.26
CA VAL A 169 9.16 -30.64 -3.84
C VAL A 169 7.73 -30.98 -3.49
N ARG A 170 7.45 -32.22 -3.09
CA ARG A 170 6.11 -32.59 -2.66
C ARG A 170 5.93 -31.71 -1.44
N PHE A 171 5.50 -30.48 -1.67
CA PHE A 171 5.04 -29.58 -0.67
C PHE A 171 3.97 -30.43 -0.04
N ARG A 172 4.22 -30.82 1.21
CA ARG A 172 3.16 -31.47 1.94
C ARG A 172 1.99 -30.50 1.85
N ASP A 173 0.86 -30.95 1.31
CA ASP A 173 -0.38 -30.17 1.28
C ASP A 173 -0.74 -29.69 2.69
N THR A 174 -0.17 -30.35 3.70
CA THR A 174 -0.20 -30.00 5.10
C THR A 174 1.18 -29.60 5.61
N ALA A 175 1.32 -28.38 6.14
CA ALA A 175 2.51 -28.02 6.88
C ALA A 175 2.60 -28.93 8.13
N PRO A 176 3.66 -29.76 8.29
CA PRO A 176 3.72 -30.84 9.29
C PRO A 176 3.70 -30.36 10.75
N HIS A 177 3.86 -29.06 10.95
CA HIS A 177 3.74 -28.41 12.25
C HIS A 177 2.60 -27.40 12.33
N ALA A 178 1.76 -27.25 11.29
CA ALA A 178 0.66 -26.28 11.28
C ALA A 178 -0.26 -26.48 12.47
N ARG A 179 -0.66 -27.72 12.76
CA ARG A 179 -1.54 -28.01 13.91
C ARG A 179 -0.89 -27.63 15.24
N ARG A 180 0.40 -27.90 15.42
CA ARG A 180 1.16 -27.49 16.61
C ARG A 180 1.26 -25.97 16.71
N ILE A 181 1.67 -25.29 15.63
CA ILE A 181 1.80 -23.83 15.56
C ILE A 181 0.46 -23.16 15.86
N LEU A 182 -0.62 -23.62 15.22
CA LEU A 182 -1.98 -23.12 15.45
C LEU A 182 -2.43 -23.40 16.88
N ASN A 183 -2.14 -24.58 17.43
CA ASN A 183 -2.44 -24.91 18.82
C ASN A 183 -1.68 -23.99 19.78
N ASP A 184 -0.40 -23.73 19.56
CA ASP A 184 0.41 -22.86 20.42
C ASP A 184 -0.03 -21.39 20.35
N LEU A 185 -0.40 -20.93 19.14
CA LEU A 185 -1.07 -19.63 18.98
C LEU A 185 -2.40 -19.60 19.75
N ASN A 186 -3.23 -20.64 19.64
CA ASN A 186 -4.54 -20.70 20.28
C ASN A 186 -4.47 -20.85 21.81
N LYS A 187 -3.46 -21.53 22.35
CA LYS A 187 -3.23 -21.64 23.81
C LYS A 187 -3.04 -20.26 24.47
N ARG A 188 -2.38 -19.30 23.79
CA ARG A 188 -2.22 -17.92 24.31
C ARG A 188 -3.58 -17.21 24.51
N SER A 189 -4.63 -17.63 23.79
CA SER A 189 -5.99 -17.06 23.83
C SER A 189 -6.92 -17.68 24.89
N ALA A 190 -6.57 -18.82 25.48
CA ALA A 190 -7.40 -19.48 26.50
C ALA A 190 -7.48 -18.71 27.83
N ARG A 191 -6.80 -17.56 27.95
CA ARG A 191 -7.04 -16.62 29.06
C ARG A 191 -8.47 -16.13 28.99
N LYS A 192 -9.25 -16.34 30.06
CA LYS A 192 -10.63 -15.83 30.18
C LYS A 192 -10.67 -14.39 29.72
N LYS A 193 -11.45 -14.09 28.68
CA LYS A 193 -11.72 -12.72 28.22
C LYS A 193 -12.25 -11.96 29.42
N GLN A 194 -11.43 -11.07 29.98
CA GLN A 194 -11.80 -10.35 31.18
C GLN A 194 -12.92 -9.36 30.85
N ALA A 195 -13.89 -9.24 31.75
CA ALA A 195 -14.87 -8.17 31.66
C ALA A 195 -14.13 -6.84 31.87
N GLY A 196 -13.99 -6.06 30.80
CA GLY A 196 -13.36 -4.74 30.84
C GLY A 196 -14.37 -3.64 30.50
N LYS A 197 -14.22 -2.47 31.11
CA LYS A 197 -14.98 -1.28 30.73
C LYS A 197 -14.44 -0.72 29.41
N ALA A 198 -15.33 -0.24 28.56
CA ALA A 198 -14.96 0.47 27.34
C ALA A 198 -14.16 1.74 27.69
N ARG A 199 -12.99 1.88 27.08
CA ARG A 199 -12.10 3.04 27.15
C ARG A 199 -12.11 3.77 25.82
N LEU A 200 -12.26 5.09 25.87
CA LEU A 200 -12.42 5.94 24.70
C LEU A 200 -11.15 6.74 24.43
N PHE A 201 -10.65 6.65 23.20
CA PHE A 201 -9.53 7.43 22.70
C PHE A 201 -9.99 8.33 21.56
N LEU A 202 -9.51 9.57 21.54
CA LEU A 202 -9.74 10.50 20.42
C LEU A 202 -8.46 10.60 19.61
N ARG A 203 -8.52 10.45 18.29
CA ARG A 203 -7.37 10.67 17.40
C ARG A 203 -7.59 11.90 16.55
N ALA A 204 -6.52 12.66 16.33
CA ALA A 204 -6.51 13.81 15.44
C ALA A 204 -5.11 14.07 14.91
N ASP A 205 -5.01 14.96 13.94
CA ASP A 205 -3.80 15.24 13.18
C ASP A 205 -3.31 16.69 13.25
N THR A 206 -3.96 17.53 14.05
CA THR A 206 -3.52 18.92 14.27
C THR A 206 -3.54 19.30 15.74
N LEU A 207 -2.70 20.25 16.12
CA LEU A 207 -2.74 20.81 17.48
C LEU A 207 -4.05 21.55 17.79
N GLN A 208 -4.75 22.06 16.77
CA GLN A 208 -6.04 22.73 16.94
C GLN A 208 -7.10 21.76 17.48
N TRP A 209 -7.08 20.50 17.06
CA TRP A 209 -7.98 19.48 17.62
C TRP A 209 -7.78 19.26 19.11
N LEU A 210 -6.55 19.37 19.65
CA LEU A 210 -6.34 19.28 21.10
C LEU A 210 -7.10 20.38 21.86
N ARG A 211 -7.17 21.59 21.28
CA ARG A 211 -7.95 22.71 21.85
C ARG A 211 -9.45 22.47 21.72
N VAL A 212 -9.90 21.87 20.62
CA VAL A 212 -11.32 21.52 20.39
C VAL A 212 -11.77 20.39 21.33
N PHE A 213 -10.93 19.37 21.52
CA PHE A 213 -11.19 18.29 22.46
C PHE A 213 -11.34 18.84 23.87
N GLY A 214 -10.44 19.71 24.32
CA GLY A 214 -10.54 20.36 25.64
C GLY A 214 -10.83 19.35 26.75
N ALA A 215 -11.94 19.56 27.45
CA ALA A 215 -12.41 18.69 28.54
C ALA A 215 -13.28 17.50 28.08
N ALA A 216 -13.34 17.19 26.79
CA ALA A 216 -14.14 16.07 26.28
C ALA A 216 -13.73 14.75 26.97
N PRO A 217 -14.73 13.95 27.39
CA PRO A 217 -14.47 12.72 28.13
C PRO A 217 -13.73 11.73 27.23
N SER A 218 -12.49 11.39 27.60
CA SER A 218 -11.66 10.40 26.92
C SER A 218 -10.54 9.91 27.84
N ASP A 219 -10.24 8.62 27.74
CA ASP A 219 -9.13 7.94 28.41
C ASP A 219 -7.77 8.32 27.83
N GLY A 220 -7.73 8.74 26.57
CA GLY A 220 -6.50 9.10 25.87
C GLY A 220 -6.73 9.87 24.58
N VAL A 221 -5.67 10.52 24.11
CA VAL A 221 -5.65 11.21 22.83
C VAL A 221 -4.45 10.78 22.02
N VAL A 222 -4.67 10.48 20.75
CA VAL A 222 -3.65 10.13 19.77
C VAL A 222 -3.44 11.32 18.86
N LEU A 223 -2.26 11.93 18.90
CA LEU A 223 -1.91 13.02 18.01
C LEU A 223 -1.01 12.48 16.89
N SER A 224 -1.54 12.50 15.67
CA SER A 224 -0.84 12.12 14.44
C SER A 224 -0.41 13.37 13.68
N ALA A 225 0.17 14.37 14.33
CA ALA A 225 0.45 15.66 13.69
C ALA A 225 1.75 15.66 12.88
N GLU A 226 1.87 16.61 11.94
CA GLU A 226 3.11 16.84 11.20
C GLU A 226 4.31 17.03 12.13
N ARG A 227 5.51 16.61 11.69
CA ARG A 227 6.72 16.75 12.52
C ARG A 227 6.92 18.19 13.00
N ARG A 228 6.68 19.17 12.13
CA ARG A 228 6.76 20.60 12.47
C ARG A 228 5.72 21.04 13.52
N GLU A 229 4.56 20.39 13.57
CA GLU A 229 3.57 20.63 14.63
C GLU A 229 4.01 20.00 15.95
N LEU A 230 4.58 18.81 15.90
CA LEU A 230 5.15 18.16 17.09
C LEU A 230 6.34 18.97 17.65
N GLU A 231 7.17 19.55 16.78
CA GLU A 231 8.21 20.53 17.15
C GLU A 231 7.60 21.77 17.82
N ARG A 232 6.49 22.30 17.31
CA ARG A 232 5.80 23.41 17.98
C ARG A 232 5.26 22.98 19.35
N LEU A 233 4.73 21.77 19.46
CA LEU A 233 4.21 21.22 20.73
C LEU A 233 5.30 21.08 21.80
N THR A 234 6.56 20.80 21.45
CA THR A 234 7.65 20.75 22.44
C THR A 234 7.94 22.10 23.07
N HIS A 235 7.50 23.20 22.45
CA HIS A 235 7.67 24.57 22.95
C HIS A 235 6.40 25.11 23.61
N ASP A 236 5.21 24.58 23.29
CA ASP A 236 3.93 24.92 23.94
C ASP A 236 3.75 24.12 25.24
N ARG A 237 4.51 24.51 26.28
CA ARG A 237 4.46 23.85 27.60
C ARG A 237 3.06 23.77 28.20
N PRO A 238 2.21 24.82 28.18
CA PRO A 238 0.86 24.74 28.74
C PRO A 238 0.01 23.65 28.07
N LEU A 239 -0.01 23.61 26.74
CA LEU A 239 -0.78 22.60 26.01
C LEU A 239 -0.24 21.20 26.28
N LEU A 240 1.09 21.02 26.23
CA LEU A 240 1.69 19.72 26.48
C LEU A 240 1.41 19.22 27.90
N GLN A 241 1.52 20.09 28.93
CA GLN A 241 1.23 19.72 30.32
C GLN A 241 -0.23 19.32 30.52
N ALA A 242 -1.17 19.98 29.85
CA ALA A 242 -2.59 19.63 29.91
C ALA A 242 -2.87 18.21 29.38
N TRP A 243 -2.10 17.75 28.39
CA TRP A 243 -2.34 16.47 27.71
C TRP A 243 -1.36 15.35 28.09
N ARG A 244 -0.17 15.65 28.66
CA ARG A 244 0.95 14.70 28.81
C ARG A 244 0.58 13.35 29.44
N LYS A 245 -0.34 13.34 30.40
CA LYS A 245 -0.73 12.12 31.13
C LYS A 245 -1.50 11.13 30.25
N ARG A 246 -2.16 11.61 29.19
CA ARG A 246 -3.05 10.82 28.33
C ARG A 246 -2.79 10.97 26.83
N LEU A 247 -1.75 11.70 26.44
CA LEU A 247 -1.33 11.87 25.06
C LEU A 247 -0.49 10.68 24.57
N GLU A 248 -0.77 10.21 23.36
CA GLU A 248 0.01 9.27 22.57
C GLU A 248 0.41 9.97 21.27
N ILE A 249 1.67 9.84 20.84
CA ILE A 249 2.15 10.47 19.60
C ILE A 249 2.24 9.41 18.51
N SER A 250 1.54 9.62 17.40
CA SER A 250 1.60 8.72 16.24
C SER A 250 2.63 9.19 15.24
N LEU A 251 3.50 8.26 14.85
CA LEU A 251 4.45 8.43 13.77
C LEU A 251 3.75 8.11 12.44
N PRO A 252 4.19 8.71 11.32
CA PRO A 252 3.65 8.39 10.01
C PRO A 252 3.98 6.95 9.60
N PRO A 253 3.25 6.36 8.63
CA PRO A 253 3.53 5.02 8.12
C PRO A 253 4.89 4.90 7.39
N PHE A 254 5.47 6.03 6.98
CA PHE A 254 6.79 6.08 6.36
C PHE A 254 7.55 7.33 6.82
N ILE A 255 8.82 7.15 7.16
CA ILE A 255 9.77 8.24 7.44
C ILE A 255 10.95 8.03 6.50
N PRO A 256 11.27 8.98 5.59
CA PRO A 256 12.48 8.91 4.77
C PRO A 256 13.75 8.86 5.63
N GLU A 257 14.80 8.18 5.16
CA GLU A 257 16.10 8.10 5.83
C GLU A 257 16.63 9.50 6.24
N ALA A 258 16.56 10.45 5.30
CA ALA A 258 16.99 11.84 5.52
C ALA A 258 16.19 12.58 6.62
N GLU A 259 15.00 12.08 6.99
CA GLU A 259 14.17 12.66 8.04
C GLU A 259 14.27 11.90 9.38
N LEU A 260 15.01 10.79 9.46
CA LEU A 260 15.12 10.01 10.69
C LEU A 260 15.70 10.82 11.86
N GLU A 261 16.81 11.52 11.65
CA GLU A 261 17.43 12.34 12.71
C GLU A 261 16.52 13.49 13.19
N PRO A 262 15.90 14.28 12.29
CA PRO A 262 14.84 15.22 12.69
C PRO A 262 13.74 14.58 13.55
N TRP A 263 13.20 13.42 13.16
CA TRP A 263 12.19 12.72 13.96
C TRP A 263 12.72 12.27 15.31
N ARG A 264 13.95 11.74 15.40
CA ARG A 264 14.58 11.34 16.66
C ARG A 264 14.74 12.51 17.63
N LYS A 265 15.08 13.70 17.13
CA LYS A 265 15.18 14.92 17.94
C LYS A 265 13.83 15.27 18.59
N VAL A 266 12.75 15.26 17.79
CA VAL A 266 11.39 15.54 18.29
C VAL A 266 10.93 14.50 19.30
N ILE A 267 11.15 13.22 19.02
CA ILE A 267 10.83 12.11 19.94
C ILE A 267 11.56 12.30 21.27
N ARG A 268 12.87 12.61 21.22
CA ARG A 268 13.67 12.86 22.43
C ARG A 268 13.12 14.02 23.26
N ALA A 269 12.85 15.15 22.62
CA ALA A 269 12.33 16.35 23.29
C ALA A 269 10.95 16.12 23.93
N LEU A 270 10.05 15.39 23.26
CA LEU A 270 8.75 15.01 23.82
C LEU A 270 8.91 14.02 24.99
N ARG A 271 9.84 13.08 24.88
CA ARG A 271 10.12 12.09 25.93
C ARG A 271 10.68 12.72 27.19
N GLU A 272 11.61 13.68 27.06
CA GLU A 272 12.16 14.46 28.17
C GLU A 272 11.06 15.26 28.90
N GLN A 273 9.97 15.59 28.20
CA GLN A 273 8.80 16.26 28.76
C GLN A 273 7.71 15.30 29.26
N GLY A 274 8.03 14.00 29.36
CA GLY A 274 7.19 12.98 30.00
C GLY A 274 6.22 12.25 29.07
N ILE A 275 6.40 12.35 27.75
CA ILE A 275 5.62 11.56 26.78
C ILE A 275 6.31 10.21 26.55
N HIS A 276 5.64 9.13 26.93
CA HIS A 276 6.17 7.77 26.80
C HIS A 276 5.24 6.82 26.05
N ARG A 277 4.21 7.34 25.39
CA ARG A 277 3.26 6.53 24.61
C ARG A 277 3.33 6.92 23.14
N TRP A 278 3.54 5.93 22.30
CA TRP A 278 3.85 6.10 20.89
C TRP A 278 3.01 5.15 20.05
N VAL A 279 2.58 5.61 18.88
CA VAL A 279 1.89 4.79 17.89
C VAL A 279 2.78 4.72 16.65
N CYS A 280 3.22 3.51 16.29
CA CYS A 280 4.13 3.28 15.18
C CYS A 280 3.34 2.88 13.93
N GLY A 281 3.46 3.67 12.86
CA GLY A 281 2.86 3.37 11.57
C GLY A 281 3.64 2.32 10.75
N HIS A 282 4.84 1.93 11.22
CA HIS A 282 5.66 0.90 10.59
C HIS A 282 6.38 0.06 11.65
N ILE A 283 6.49 -1.26 11.43
CA ILE A 283 7.08 -2.20 12.40
C ILE A 283 8.50 -1.79 12.83
N GLY A 284 9.34 -1.36 11.89
CA GLY A 284 10.73 -0.96 12.16
C GLY A 284 10.89 0.29 13.03
N GLN A 285 9.84 1.10 13.19
CA GLN A 285 9.91 2.31 14.04
C GLN A 285 10.07 1.97 15.52
N ILE A 286 9.75 0.74 15.93
CA ILE A 286 9.95 0.31 17.32
C ILE A 286 11.41 0.45 17.77
N ALA A 287 12.36 0.35 16.84
CA ALA A 287 13.78 0.54 17.11
C ALA A 287 14.16 1.99 17.51
N MET A 288 13.24 2.95 17.43
CA MET A 288 13.44 4.32 17.91
C MET A 288 13.19 4.47 19.42
N PHE A 289 12.59 3.46 20.05
CA PHE A 289 12.07 3.53 21.43
C PHE A 289 12.78 2.55 22.35
N ASN A 290 12.70 2.79 23.66
CA ASN A 290 13.30 1.93 24.68
C ASN A 290 12.24 1.23 25.54
N LYS A 291 12.65 0.34 26.44
CA LYS A 291 11.74 -0.47 27.28
C LYS A 291 10.82 0.35 28.21
N LYS A 292 11.11 1.62 28.49
CA LYS A 292 10.25 2.51 29.28
C LYS A 292 9.11 3.11 28.43
N ASP A 293 9.26 3.11 27.12
CA ASP A 293 8.28 3.61 26.18
C ASP A 293 7.23 2.51 25.87
N GLN A 294 5.96 2.91 25.79
CA GLN A 294 4.85 2.05 25.40
C GLN A 294 4.52 2.31 23.93
N CYS A 295 4.87 1.35 23.07
CA CYS A 295 4.61 1.42 21.64
C CYS A 295 3.37 0.61 21.26
N ARG A 296 2.47 1.21 20.49
CA ARG A 296 1.34 0.56 19.83
C ARG A 296 1.60 0.47 18.33
N ALA A 297 1.32 -0.67 17.70
CA ALA A 297 1.30 -0.78 16.25
C ALA A 297 0.03 -0.14 15.68
N ASP A 298 0.15 0.78 14.72
CA ASP A 298 -1.00 1.42 14.07
C ASP A 298 -1.71 0.47 13.09
N THR A 299 -2.87 0.88 12.59
CA THR A 299 -3.64 0.13 11.58
C THR A 299 -2.82 -0.13 10.30
N SER A 300 -1.90 0.78 9.96
CA SER A 300 -0.99 0.66 8.81
C SER A 300 0.09 -0.42 8.95
N VAL A 301 0.19 -1.08 10.11
CA VAL A 301 1.04 -2.27 10.32
C VAL A 301 0.29 -3.57 9.98
N TRP A 302 -1.02 -3.50 9.70
CA TRP A 302 -1.84 -4.62 9.18
C TRP A 302 -1.92 -5.85 10.10
N CYS A 303 -2.28 -5.64 11.37
CA CYS A 303 -2.59 -6.74 12.27
C CYS A 303 -4.02 -7.27 12.04
N ILE A 304 -4.15 -8.37 11.31
CA ILE A 304 -5.43 -8.99 10.92
C ILE A 304 -5.61 -10.43 11.42
N ASN A 305 -4.66 -10.97 12.18
CA ASN A 305 -4.78 -12.31 12.74
C ASN A 305 -3.89 -12.49 13.98
N ARG A 306 -4.07 -13.62 14.66
CA ARG A 306 -3.32 -13.94 15.88
C ARG A 306 -1.82 -14.10 15.67
N ALA A 307 -1.39 -14.63 14.53
CA ALA A 307 0.04 -14.82 14.26
C ALA A 307 0.73 -13.45 14.14
N THR A 308 0.14 -12.51 13.40
CA THR A 308 0.63 -11.14 13.29
C THR A 308 0.60 -10.43 14.64
N HIS A 309 -0.49 -10.56 15.41
CA HIS A 309 -0.56 -10.01 16.77
C HIS A 309 0.58 -10.53 17.65
N SER A 310 0.79 -11.86 17.69
CA SER A 310 1.86 -12.48 18.46
C SER A 310 3.23 -11.96 18.06
N ALA A 311 3.51 -11.92 16.75
CA ALA A 311 4.79 -11.42 16.23
C ALA A 311 5.05 -9.97 16.64
N LEU A 312 4.02 -9.10 16.61
CA LEU A 312 4.16 -7.70 17.05
C LEU A 312 4.45 -7.61 18.55
N MET A 313 3.79 -8.42 19.38
CA MET A 313 4.07 -8.46 20.82
C MET A 313 5.49 -8.97 21.10
N ASP A 314 5.92 -10.02 20.40
CA ASP A 314 7.26 -10.62 20.56
C ASP A 314 8.37 -9.62 20.12
N VAL A 315 8.09 -8.75 19.15
CA VAL A 315 8.98 -7.64 18.72
C VAL A 315 9.02 -6.48 19.73
N GLY A 316 8.08 -6.43 20.68
CA GLY A 316 8.09 -5.49 21.81
C GLY A 316 6.95 -4.47 21.80
N PHE A 317 5.96 -4.58 20.90
CA PHE A 317 4.76 -3.73 20.99
C PHE A 317 3.95 -4.08 22.25
N ALA A 318 3.35 -3.07 22.87
CA ALA A 318 2.47 -3.23 24.03
C ALA A 318 0.98 -3.36 23.63
N ALA A 319 0.64 -2.91 22.42
CA ALA A 319 -0.72 -2.89 21.89
C ALA A 319 -0.71 -2.88 20.35
N VAL A 320 -1.86 -3.19 19.75
CA VAL A 320 -2.07 -3.10 18.30
C VAL A 320 -3.40 -2.44 17.99
N SER A 321 -3.46 -1.69 16.91
CA SER A 321 -4.72 -1.23 16.31
C SER A 321 -5.18 -2.24 15.26
N VAL A 322 -6.40 -2.76 15.41
CA VAL A 322 -7.02 -3.68 14.46
C VAL A 322 -7.30 -2.94 13.16
N SER A 323 -7.00 -3.55 12.01
CA SER A 323 -7.31 -2.95 10.71
C SER A 323 -8.83 -2.78 10.53
N PRO A 324 -9.32 -1.61 10.08
CA PRO A 324 -10.73 -1.43 9.76
C PRO A 324 -11.19 -2.28 8.56
N GLU A 325 -10.25 -2.81 7.77
CA GLU A 325 -10.52 -3.74 6.66
C GLU A 325 -10.88 -5.16 7.12
N ASP A 326 -10.57 -5.49 8.37
CA ASP A 326 -10.87 -6.81 8.94
C ASP A 326 -12.38 -6.98 9.20
N ASP A 327 -12.87 -8.21 9.08
CA ASP A 327 -14.27 -8.53 9.35
C ASP A 327 -14.49 -8.95 10.81
N ILE A 328 -15.72 -8.78 11.30
CA ILE A 328 -16.02 -9.03 12.71
C ILE A 328 -15.89 -10.49 13.14
N LEU A 329 -16.08 -11.44 12.23
CA LEU A 329 -15.96 -12.86 12.54
C LEU A 329 -14.49 -13.21 12.77
N ASN A 330 -13.62 -12.72 11.90
CA ASN A 330 -12.18 -12.88 12.06
C ASN A 330 -11.68 -12.14 13.31
N VAL A 331 -12.05 -10.87 13.50
CA VAL A 331 -11.70 -10.10 14.71
C VAL A 331 -12.14 -10.84 15.97
N ARG A 332 -13.35 -11.42 16.01
CA ARG A 332 -13.83 -12.19 17.18
C ARG A 332 -12.95 -13.42 17.46
N ALA A 333 -12.41 -14.05 16.42
CA ALA A 333 -11.59 -15.25 16.53
C ALA A 333 -10.21 -14.98 17.16
N TRP A 334 -9.63 -13.80 16.94
CA TRP A 334 -8.25 -13.50 17.34
C TRP A 334 -8.08 -12.35 18.34
N ALA A 335 -9.04 -11.44 18.49
CA ALA A 335 -8.87 -10.24 19.29
C ALA A 335 -8.49 -10.52 20.75
N GLU A 336 -7.58 -9.69 21.25
CA GLU A 336 -7.03 -9.75 22.60
C GLU A 336 -7.24 -8.39 23.31
N PRO A 337 -7.18 -8.34 24.66
CA PRO A 337 -7.35 -7.09 25.42
C PRO A 337 -6.39 -5.96 25.05
N GLN A 338 -5.24 -6.25 24.44
CA GLN A 338 -4.26 -5.28 23.93
C GLN A 338 -4.70 -4.57 22.64
N CYS A 339 -5.80 -5.00 22.02
CA CYS A 339 -6.30 -4.43 20.78
C CYS A 339 -6.99 -3.08 20.99
N TYR A 340 -6.78 -2.18 20.03
CA TYR A 340 -7.54 -0.96 19.83
C TYR A 340 -8.39 -1.12 18.57
N PHE A 341 -9.60 -0.56 18.55
CA PHE A 341 -10.47 -0.63 17.38
C PHE A 341 -11.08 0.74 17.07
N THR A 342 -10.95 1.16 15.81
CA THR A 342 -11.47 2.45 15.34
C THR A 342 -12.95 2.34 15.01
N LEU A 343 -13.78 3.16 15.65
CA LEU A 343 -15.23 3.19 15.45
C LEU A 343 -15.69 4.34 14.57
N PHE A 344 -14.86 5.35 14.36
CA PHE A 344 -15.16 6.49 13.50
C PHE A 344 -13.86 6.97 12.86
N SER A 345 -13.83 7.14 11.54
CA SER A 345 -12.67 7.68 10.81
C SER A 345 -13.03 8.00 9.36
N LEU A 346 -12.32 8.95 8.76
CA LEU A 346 -12.10 8.92 7.31
C LEU A 346 -11.00 7.89 7.02
N VAL A 347 -11.29 6.88 6.23
CA VAL A 347 -10.37 5.75 5.97
C VAL A 347 -9.51 6.07 4.73
N PRO A 348 -8.18 6.13 4.86
CA PRO A 348 -7.30 6.18 3.69
C PRO A 348 -7.38 4.86 2.91
N LEU A 349 -7.67 4.94 1.61
CA LEU A 349 -7.72 3.78 0.71
C LEU A 349 -6.32 3.34 0.27
N PHE A 350 -5.45 4.30 -0.06
CA PHE A 350 -4.03 4.03 -0.31
C PHE A 350 -3.18 5.25 0.02
N ILE A 351 -1.92 4.97 0.37
CA ILE A 351 -0.92 5.96 0.77
C ILE A 351 0.25 5.80 -0.19
N SER A 352 0.63 6.89 -0.84
CA SER A 352 1.66 6.90 -1.88
C SER A 352 2.74 7.92 -1.56
N ARG A 353 3.99 7.58 -1.86
CA ARG A 353 5.08 8.56 -1.96
C ARG A 353 5.11 9.26 -3.32
N ILE A 354 4.54 8.62 -4.34
CA ILE A 354 4.42 9.16 -5.68
C ILE A 354 3.22 10.11 -5.68
N ALA A 355 3.46 11.36 -6.07
CA ALA A 355 2.41 12.34 -6.23
C ALA A 355 1.42 11.87 -7.31
N PRO A 356 0.10 11.85 -7.03
CA PRO A 356 -0.87 11.72 -8.09
C PRO A 356 -0.80 12.96 -9.00
N PRO A 357 -1.26 12.88 -10.25
CA PRO A 357 -1.36 14.03 -11.17
C PRO A 357 -2.47 15.02 -10.76
N LEU A 358 -2.93 14.95 -9.51
CA LEU A 358 -4.01 15.75 -8.94
C LEU A 358 -3.46 16.58 -7.76
N PRO A 359 -3.90 17.83 -7.60
CA PRO A 359 -3.52 18.63 -6.44
C PRO A 359 -4.13 18.06 -5.14
N PRO A 360 -3.57 18.40 -3.96
CA PRO A 360 -4.24 18.16 -2.70
C PRO A 360 -5.63 18.79 -2.68
N HIS A 361 -6.55 18.14 -1.98
CA HIS A 361 -7.99 18.41 -1.91
C HIS A 361 -8.76 18.19 -3.23
N ALA A 362 -8.14 17.66 -4.28
CA ALA A 362 -8.87 17.22 -5.45
C ALA A 362 -9.89 16.15 -5.07
N GLU A 363 -11.13 16.31 -5.53
CA GLU A 363 -12.21 15.34 -5.39
C GLU A 363 -12.18 14.36 -6.57
N LEU A 364 -12.49 13.10 -6.31
CA LEU A 364 -12.53 12.02 -7.29
C LEU A 364 -13.58 10.99 -6.91
N THR A 365 -14.04 10.20 -7.87
CA THR A 365 -15.01 9.11 -7.65
C THR A 365 -14.48 7.77 -8.15
N ASP A 366 -14.93 6.67 -7.56
CA ASP A 366 -14.74 5.33 -8.14
C ASP A 366 -15.79 5.03 -9.22
N SER A 367 -15.72 3.84 -9.83
CA SER A 367 -16.68 3.38 -10.84
C SER A 367 -18.10 3.15 -10.31
N ARG A 368 -18.35 3.38 -9.02
CA ARG A 368 -19.67 3.31 -8.35
C ARG A 368 -20.09 4.67 -7.79
N ASP A 369 -19.46 5.75 -8.24
CA ASP A 369 -19.69 7.11 -7.80
C ASP A 369 -19.43 7.34 -6.30
N GLU A 370 -18.62 6.50 -5.65
CA GLU A 370 -18.23 6.74 -4.26
C GLU A 370 -17.19 7.88 -4.22
N PRO A 371 -17.39 8.91 -3.38
CA PRO A 371 -16.52 10.08 -3.36
C PRO A 371 -15.26 9.86 -2.53
N PHE A 372 -14.14 10.36 -3.05
CA PHE A 372 -12.83 10.38 -2.45
C PHE A 372 -12.18 11.76 -2.62
N PHE A 373 -11.15 12.03 -1.83
CA PHE A 373 -10.31 13.21 -2.01
C PHE A 373 -8.84 12.88 -1.75
N ILE A 374 -7.94 13.68 -2.33
CA ILE A 374 -6.50 13.57 -2.09
C ILE A 374 -6.11 14.49 -0.94
N GLU A 375 -5.26 14.04 -0.03
CA GLU A 375 -4.62 14.88 0.97
C GLU A 375 -3.10 14.64 0.97
N ARG A 376 -2.30 15.66 1.29
CA ARG A 376 -0.85 15.51 1.43
C ARG A 376 -0.43 15.69 2.87
N ARG A 377 0.23 14.66 3.44
CA ARG A 377 0.73 14.68 4.83
C ARG A 377 2.02 13.89 4.98
N HIS A 378 2.97 14.38 5.78
CA HIS A 378 4.27 13.76 6.01
C HIS A 378 5.07 13.48 4.73
N GLY A 379 4.88 14.33 3.71
CA GLY A 379 5.44 14.10 2.38
C GLY A 379 4.80 12.94 1.59
N LEU A 380 3.72 12.35 2.10
CA LEU A 380 2.93 11.31 1.47
C LEU A 380 1.60 11.86 0.94
N TYR A 381 1.03 11.16 -0.03
CA TYR A 381 -0.25 11.44 -0.65
C TYR A 381 -1.25 10.36 -0.22
N TYR A 382 -2.36 10.78 0.36
CA TYR A 382 -3.42 9.92 0.87
C TYR A 382 -4.63 10.08 -0.04
N THR A 383 -5.14 8.99 -0.57
CA THR A 383 -6.47 8.95 -1.18
C THR A 383 -7.45 8.50 -0.13
N ILE A 384 -8.42 9.35 0.21
CA ILE A 384 -9.26 9.18 1.40
C ILE A 384 -10.72 9.09 0.97
N ALA A 385 -11.46 8.13 1.51
CA ALA A 385 -12.90 8.07 1.31
C ALA A 385 -13.58 9.27 1.98
N ALA A 386 -14.35 10.05 1.22
CA ALA A 386 -15.04 11.23 1.76
C ALA A 386 -16.18 10.85 2.72
N ARG A 387 -16.72 9.62 2.58
CA ARG A 387 -17.72 9.07 3.49
C ARG A 387 -17.04 8.40 4.70
N PRO A 388 -17.25 8.88 5.94
CA PRO A 388 -16.59 8.32 7.10
C PRO A 388 -17.14 6.93 7.46
N LEU A 389 -16.26 6.10 7.99
CA LEU A 389 -16.60 4.90 8.73
C LEU A 389 -17.34 5.28 10.02
N CYS A 390 -18.41 4.56 10.36
CA CYS A 390 -19.02 4.66 11.69
C CYS A 390 -19.56 3.30 12.17
N LEU A 391 -18.98 2.80 13.24
CA LEU A 391 -19.27 1.52 13.89
C LEU A 391 -19.62 1.68 15.38
N THR A 392 -19.98 2.88 15.82
CA THR A 392 -20.42 3.17 17.21
C THR A 392 -21.52 2.23 17.70
N HIS A 393 -22.48 1.85 16.84
CA HIS A 393 -23.52 0.87 17.11
C HIS A 393 -23.03 -0.58 17.34
N ARG A 394 -21.77 -0.88 17.00
CA ARG A 394 -21.13 -2.19 17.21
C ARG A 394 -20.25 -2.23 18.45
N ARG A 395 -20.06 -1.11 19.15
CA ARG A 395 -19.16 -0.98 20.30
C ARG A 395 -19.36 -2.09 21.33
N ASP A 396 -20.59 -2.34 21.76
CA ASP A 396 -20.86 -3.35 22.79
C ASP A 396 -20.66 -4.79 22.27
N ASN A 397 -20.85 -5.03 20.97
CA ASN A 397 -20.52 -6.33 20.37
C ASN A 397 -19.00 -6.55 20.35
N LEU A 398 -18.23 -5.52 19.99
CA LEU A 398 -16.76 -5.54 20.02
C LEU A 398 -16.24 -5.64 21.47
N LEU A 399 -16.94 -5.06 22.44
CA LEU A 399 -16.59 -5.21 23.85
C LEU A 399 -16.66 -6.68 24.29
N ARG A 400 -17.68 -7.42 23.81
CA ARG A 400 -17.81 -8.87 24.06
C ARG A 400 -16.75 -9.71 23.32
N THR A 401 -16.06 -9.18 22.31
CA THR A 401 -14.93 -9.89 21.70
C THR A 401 -13.65 -9.81 22.50
N GLY A 402 -13.59 -8.97 23.56
CA GLY A 402 -12.41 -8.72 24.37
C GLY A 402 -11.69 -7.41 24.04
N ILE A 403 -12.22 -6.62 23.10
CA ILE A 403 -11.66 -5.30 22.77
C ILE A 403 -12.26 -4.25 23.69
N HIS A 404 -11.41 -3.61 24.50
CA HIS A 404 -11.85 -2.60 25.46
C HIS A 404 -11.44 -1.18 25.11
N ARG A 405 -10.63 -0.97 24.05
CA ARG A 405 -10.13 0.36 23.68
C ARG A 405 -10.66 0.77 22.31
N PHE A 406 -11.45 1.82 22.28
CA PHE A 406 -12.11 2.32 21.08
C PHE A 406 -11.56 3.68 20.68
N VAL A 407 -11.33 3.87 19.38
CA VAL A 407 -10.81 5.12 18.82
C VAL A 407 -11.90 5.82 18.00
N LEU A 408 -12.09 7.11 18.25
CA LEU A 408 -12.79 8.03 17.36
C LEU A 408 -11.75 8.93 16.70
N ASP A 409 -11.52 8.73 15.41
CA ASP A 409 -10.48 9.39 14.64
C ASP A 409 -11.04 10.54 13.81
N PHE A 410 -10.59 11.74 14.12
CA PHE A 410 -10.95 12.99 13.47
C PHE A 410 -9.87 13.49 12.51
N SER A 411 -8.86 12.66 12.21
CA SER A 411 -7.86 12.99 11.20
C SER A 411 -8.54 13.25 9.85
N PHE A 412 -7.98 14.18 9.08
CA PHE A 412 -8.50 14.66 7.80
C PHE A 412 -9.82 15.45 7.88
N LEU A 413 -10.37 15.69 9.07
CA LEU A 413 -11.54 16.53 9.28
C LEU A 413 -11.15 17.89 9.83
N LYS A 414 -11.86 18.94 9.40
CA LYS A 414 -11.69 20.29 9.93
C LYS A 414 -12.09 20.35 11.42
N PRO A 415 -11.25 20.92 12.31
CA PRO A 415 -11.56 21.05 13.74
C PRO A 415 -12.86 21.80 14.01
N HIS A 416 -13.85 21.12 14.62
CA HIS A 416 -15.16 21.73 14.88
C HIS A 416 -15.87 21.12 16.09
N LYS A 417 -16.29 21.96 17.05
CA LYS A 417 -16.94 21.50 18.31
C LYS A 417 -18.25 20.76 18.08
N LYS A 418 -19.10 21.19 17.13
CA LYS A 418 -20.37 20.50 16.84
C LYS A 418 -20.14 19.10 16.28
N LEU A 419 -19.08 18.91 15.48
CA LEU A 419 -18.72 17.60 14.93
C LEU A 419 -18.30 16.66 16.05
N LEU A 420 -17.38 17.12 16.93
CA LEU A 420 -16.97 16.36 18.10
C LEU A 420 -18.16 15.93 18.95
N LYS A 421 -19.04 16.88 19.31
CA LYS A 421 -20.25 16.60 20.10
C LYS A 421 -21.13 15.55 19.42
N ASN A 422 -21.41 15.72 18.12
CA ASN A 422 -22.25 14.79 17.37
C ASN A 422 -21.68 13.36 17.38
N VAL A 423 -20.39 13.19 17.13
CA VAL A 423 -19.76 11.85 17.13
C VAL A 423 -19.76 11.23 18.53
N LEU A 424 -19.46 12.01 19.57
CA LEU A 424 -19.52 11.55 20.96
C LEU A 424 -20.93 11.15 21.39
N ASP A 425 -21.95 11.92 21.02
CA ASP A 425 -23.35 11.61 21.32
C ASP A 425 -23.75 10.27 20.67
N HIS A 426 -23.35 10.03 19.42
CA HIS A 426 -23.58 8.75 18.73
C HIS A 426 -22.80 7.58 19.35
N TYR A 427 -21.56 7.80 19.79
CA TYR A 427 -20.79 6.80 20.53
C TYR A 427 -21.45 6.44 21.86
N ASN A 428 -21.97 7.42 22.60
CA ASN A 428 -22.63 7.23 23.90
C ASN A 428 -23.99 6.54 23.75
N ARG A 429 -24.79 6.96 22.76
CA ARG A 429 -26.08 6.36 22.44
C ARG A 429 -25.95 5.01 21.72
N LYS A 430 -24.75 4.64 21.27
CA LYS A 430 -24.46 3.39 20.53
C LYS A 430 -25.27 3.31 19.25
N VAL A 431 -25.34 4.42 18.51
CA VAL A 431 -26.10 4.52 17.25
C VAL A 431 -25.17 4.95 16.14
N LYS A 432 -25.36 4.40 14.94
CA LYS A 432 -24.61 4.78 13.74
C LYS A 432 -25.03 6.17 13.29
N ILE A 433 -24.08 6.99 12.84
CA ILE A 433 -24.39 8.28 12.22
C ILE A 433 -24.97 8.04 10.81
N GLN A 434 -26.04 8.73 10.43
CA GLN A 434 -26.63 8.61 9.10
C GLN A 434 -25.63 9.07 8.01
N GLY A 435 -25.68 8.45 6.82
CA GLY A 435 -24.78 8.79 5.71
C GLY A 435 -23.34 8.27 5.85
N THR A 436 -23.03 7.48 6.89
CA THR A 436 -21.70 6.88 7.09
C THR A 436 -21.65 5.43 6.57
N THR A 437 -20.45 4.89 6.34
CA THR A 437 -20.26 3.49 5.92
C THR A 437 -19.95 2.56 7.10
N VAL A 438 -20.21 1.26 6.94
CA VAL A 438 -19.72 0.21 7.83
C VAL A 438 -18.48 -0.49 7.26
N PHE A 439 -18.06 -0.11 6.05
CA PHE A 439 -16.92 -0.68 5.33
C PHE A 439 -17.01 -2.22 5.24
N ASN A 440 -15.89 -2.95 5.33
CA ASN A 440 -15.87 -4.41 5.16
C ASN A 440 -16.39 -5.22 6.37
N HIS A 441 -16.79 -4.55 7.45
CA HIS A 441 -17.11 -5.18 8.75
C HIS A 441 -18.20 -6.28 8.69
N LYS A 442 -19.09 -6.27 7.69
CA LYS A 442 -20.17 -7.26 7.53
C LYS A 442 -19.91 -8.35 6.48
N ALA A 443 -18.95 -8.17 5.57
CA ALA A 443 -18.93 -8.95 4.32
C ALA A 443 -17.65 -9.75 4.08
N GLY A 444 -16.61 -9.59 4.90
CA GLY A 444 -15.27 -10.01 4.50
C GLY A 444 -14.79 -9.22 3.28
N LEU A 445 -13.53 -9.38 2.90
CA LEU A 445 -13.10 -9.04 1.54
C LEU A 445 -13.77 -10.06 0.62
N ARG A 446 -14.81 -9.66 -0.12
CA ARG A 446 -15.39 -10.49 -1.17
C ARG A 446 -14.49 -10.54 -2.39
#